data_AF-A0A022WGC5-F1
#
_entry.id   AF-A0A022WGC5-F1
#
_cell.length_a   1.000
_cell.length_b   1.000
_cell.length_c   1.000
_cell.angle_alpha   90.00
_cell.angle_beta   90.00
_cell.angle_gamma   90.00
#
_symmetry.space_group_name_H-M   'P 1'
#
loop_
_entity.id
_entity.type
_entity.pdbx_description
1 polymer ?
#
loop_
_entity_poly.entity_id
_entity_poly.type
_entity_poly.pdbx_seq_one_letter_code
_entity_poly.pdbx_strand_id
1 'polypeptide(L)'
;MNWDVLCFNAATLIAGVFVLDYGADKFIDHTVIVGQRLGISQTVIALLTAGAEWEELAVVVAAVLQHRSPLALGNVTGSAISNILGAFSLGLLFYPQGLEFDRSAKVYSTLLLAVTTLFTVLAFFNLLNRIVGGILIAIFGLYIVSIIYAIYRGVASPPELSDSDSDGESNDGDGHGPLSETAPLIQNNEHEHEHEHAPSSDDKGSRRNRGLPYHIFHLTMGFLSLSLSGYILSHSAVTIADSLHLSGTVFGLTVVSFATTLPEKLVAVLSGSRGQAGIMAATTAGSNIFLLTLCLGAVAAAGYQAQGVDNFVLFELLAVWVSSLAFCTVIFLGLGRNAGILLLAAYIVFLSLEFTIYRR
;
A
#
# COMPACT_ATOMS: atom_id res chain seq x y z
N MET A 1 -18.10 18.59 -26.17
CA MET A 1 -16.99 17.80 -25.61
C MET A 1 -15.79 17.97 -26.53
N ASN A 2 -14.67 18.51 -26.03
CA ASN A 2 -13.45 18.66 -26.82
C ASN A 2 -12.65 17.35 -26.73
N TRP A 3 -12.74 16.52 -27.76
CA TRP A 3 -12.14 15.18 -27.77
C TRP A 3 -10.61 15.22 -27.69
N ASP A 4 -9.96 16.23 -28.28
CA ASP A 4 -8.50 16.36 -28.22
C ASP A 4 -8.01 16.58 -26.79
N VAL A 5 -8.69 17.45 -26.05
CA VAL A 5 -8.40 17.71 -24.64
C VAL A 5 -8.66 16.47 -23.79
N LEU A 6 -9.77 15.78 -24.03
CA LEU A 6 -10.10 14.56 -23.29
C LEU A 6 -9.07 13.44 -23.54
N CYS A 7 -8.71 13.19 -24.81
CA CYS A 7 -7.73 12.18 -25.19
C CYS A 7 -6.34 12.51 -24.64
N PHE A 8 -5.90 13.77 -24.72
CA PHE A 8 -4.63 14.19 -24.14
C PHE A 8 -4.60 13.95 -22.63
N ASN A 9 -5.63 14.40 -21.89
CA ASN A 9 -5.67 14.23 -20.44
C ASN A 9 -5.80 12.76 -20.02
N ALA A 10 -6.53 11.94 -20.79
CA ALA A 10 -6.60 10.50 -20.54
C ALA A 10 -5.23 9.84 -20.74
N ALA A 11 -4.50 10.20 -21.80
CA ALA A 11 -3.15 9.69 -22.04
C ALA A 11 -2.17 10.15 -20.95
N THR A 12 -2.23 11.41 -20.50
CA THR A 12 -1.37 11.89 -19.41
C THR A 12 -1.73 11.27 -18.07
N LEU A 13 -3.01 10.98 -17.81
CA LEU A 13 -3.42 10.25 -16.61
C LEU A 13 -2.85 8.83 -16.63
N ILE A 14 -3.01 8.10 -17.73
CA ILE A 14 -2.48 6.72 -17.86
C ILE A 14 -0.95 6.72 -17.73
N ALA A 15 -0.26 7.59 -18.48
CA ALA A 15 1.20 7.69 -18.40
C ALA A 15 1.66 8.10 -17.00
N GLY A 16 0.93 9.01 -16.35
CA GLY A 16 1.19 9.43 -14.98
C GLY A 16 1.09 8.24 -14.01
N VAL A 17 0.07 7.38 -14.10
CA VAL A 17 -0.05 6.21 -13.21
C VAL A 17 1.20 5.33 -13.30
N PHE A 18 1.68 5.04 -14.52
CA PHE A 18 2.91 4.25 -14.70
C PHE A 18 4.17 4.96 -14.17
N VAL A 19 4.27 6.28 -14.31
CA VAL A 19 5.40 7.06 -13.77
C VAL A 19 5.33 7.19 -12.25
N LEU A 20 4.12 7.18 -11.69
CA LEU A 20 3.86 7.20 -10.25
C LEU A 20 4.34 5.89 -9.62
N ASP A 21 3.87 4.78 -10.15
CA ASP A 21 4.23 3.40 -9.77
C ASP A 21 5.75 3.19 -9.85
N TYR A 22 6.35 3.47 -11.02
CA TYR A 22 7.82 3.41 -11.18
C TYR A 22 8.57 4.33 -10.21
N GLY A 23 8.02 5.51 -9.93
CA GLY A 23 8.60 6.48 -9.00
C GLY A 23 8.57 5.98 -7.55
N ALA A 24 7.45 5.39 -7.14
CA ALA A 24 7.26 4.78 -5.83
C ALA A 24 8.21 3.60 -5.63
N ASP A 25 8.28 2.68 -6.59
CA ASP A 25 9.22 1.55 -6.56
C ASP A 25 10.66 2.02 -6.33
N LYS A 26 11.14 2.97 -7.14
CA LYS A 26 12.51 3.49 -6.98
C LYS A 26 12.70 4.25 -5.67
N PHE A 27 11.69 4.99 -5.24
CA PHE A 27 11.74 5.67 -3.96
C PHE A 27 11.87 4.67 -2.79
N ILE A 28 11.08 3.59 -2.81
CA ILE A 28 11.08 2.54 -1.79
C ILE A 28 12.42 1.78 -1.81
N ASP A 29 12.84 1.26 -2.97
CA ASP A 29 14.10 0.52 -3.15
C ASP A 29 15.28 1.26 -2.53
N HIS A 30 15.40 2.54 -2.88
CA HIS A 30 16.52 3.36 -2.43
C HIS A 30 16.35 3.85 -0.99
N THR A 31 15.12 3.99 -0.48
CA THR A 31 14.87 4.25 0.95
C THR A 31 15.32 3.10 1.81
N VAL A 32 15.06 1.86 1.40
CA VAL A 32 15.52 0.64 2.09
C VAL A 32 17.05 0.64 2.16
N ILE A 33 17.74 0.78 1.02
CA ILE A 33 19.20 0.71 0.96
C ILE A 33 19.88 1.85 1.74
N VAL A 34 19.37 3.08 1.60
CA VAL A 34 19.90 4.23 2.35
C VAL A 34 19.67 4.05 3.84
N GLY A 35 18.48 3.60 4.26
CA GLY A 35 18.15 3.35 5.66
C GLY A 35 19.07 2.31 6.29
N GLN A 36 19.31 1.18 5.60
CA GLN A 36 20.22 0.13 6.05
C GLN A 36 21.65 0.66 6.25
N ARG A 37 22.15 1.45 5.29
CA ARG A 37 23.49 2.07 5.38
C ARG A 37 23.61 3.12 6.47
N LEU A 38 22.51 3.74 6.88
CA LEU A 38 22.44 4.69 8.00
C LEU A 38 22.22 3.99 9.35
N GLY A 39 22.18 2.65 9.39
CA GLY A 39 21.99 1.88 10.62
C GLY A 39 20.55 1.87 11.13
N ILE A 40 19.58 2.22 10.29
CA ILE A 40 18.15 2.07 10.62
C ILE A 40 17.83 0.57 10.60
N SER A 41 17.14 0.08 11.63
CA SER A 41 16.78 -1.35 11.71
C SER A 41 15.87 -1.77 10.56
N GLN A 42 16.07 -2.97 10.03
CA GLN A 42 15.26 -3.58 8.98
C GLN A 42 13.76 -3.56 9.30
N THR A 43 13.40 -3.78 10.56
CA THR A 43 12.01 -3.72 11.04
C THR A 43 11.34 -2.37 10.77
N VAL A 44 12.04 -1.27 11.06
CA VAL A 44 11.51 0.09 10.85
C VAL A 44 11.37 0.38 9.36
N ILE A 45 12.35 -0.06 8.56
CA ILE A 45 12.32 0.08 7.12
C ILE A 45 11.13 -0.69 6.54
N ALA A 46 11.03 -2.00 6.84
CA ALA A 46 9.94 -2.86 6.37
C ALA A 46 8.56 -2.34 6.79
N LEU A 47 8.42 -1.80 8.01
CA LEU A 47 7.15 -1.23 8.46
C LEU A 47 6.80 0.06 7.72
N LEU A 48 7.78 0.91 7.44
CA LEU A 48 7.59 2.15 6.70
C LEU A 48 7.27 1.89 5.23
N THR A 49 7.79 0.82 4.64
CA THR A 49 7.61 0.53 3.22
C THR A 49 6.43 -0.40 2.94
N ALA A 50 6.19 -1.43 3.76
CA ALA A 50 5.16 -2.45 3.49
C ALA A 50 3.71 -2.00 3.77
N GLY A 51 3.53 -0.93 4.54
CA GLY A 51 2.20 -0.41 4.89
C GLY A 51 1.93 1.00 4.39
N ALA A 52 2.82 1.56 3.56
CA ALA A 52 2.68 2.91 3.05
C ALA A 52 2.23 2.90 1.60
N GLU A 53 1.18 3.67 1.32
CA GLU A 53 0.59 3.85 0.00
C GLU A 53 1.16 5.16 -0.57
N TRP A 54 2.38 5.09 -1.10
CA TRP A 54 3.16 6.27 -1.48
C TRP A 54 2.55 6.99 -2.70
N GLU A 55 1.98 6.21 -3.60
CA GLU A 55 1.22 6.59 -4.79
C GLU A 55 0.02 7.43 -4.37
N GLU A 56 -0.82 6.92 -3.47
CA GLU A 56 -1.98 7.61 -2.92
C GLU A 56 -1.57 8.86 -2.16
N LEU A 57 -0.55 8.78 -1.30
CA LEU A 57 -0.07 9.92 -0.54
C LEU A 57 0.39 11.03 -1.48
N ALA A 58 1.11 10.70 -2.56
CA ALA A 58 1.58 11.67 -3.54
C ALA A 58 0.42 12.34 -4.29
N VAL A 59 -0.58 11.58 -4.73
CA VAL A 59 -1.79 12.12 -5.36
C VAL A 59 -2.57 13.01 -4.38
N VAL A 60 -2.71 12.59 -3.12
CA VAL A 60 -3.39 13.35 -2.06
C VAL A 60 -2.71 14.68 -1.80
N VAL A 61 -1.39 14.66 -1.56
CA VAL A 61 -0.61 15.87 -1.32
C VAL A 61 -0.68 16.80 -2.52
N ALA A 62 -0.52 16.27 -3.75
CA ALA A 62 -0.60 17.06 -4.96
C ALA A 62 -2.00 17.68 -5.17
N ALA A 63 -3.08 16.94 -4.89
CA ALA A 63 -4.44 17.45 -4.99
C ALA A 63 -4.72 18.53 -3.95
N VAL A 64 -4.28 18.35 -2.70
CA VAL A 64 -4.39 19.36 -1.64
C VAL A 64 -3.63 20.64 -2.01
N LEU A 65 -2.40 20.52 -2.48
CA LEU A 65 -1.58 21.66 -2.93
C LEU A 65 -2.18 22.39 -4.14
N GLN A 66 -2.95 21.69 -4.96
CA GLN A 66 -3.70 22.26 -6.08
C GLN A 66 -5.11 22.76 -5.69
N HIS A 67 -5.46 22.78 -4.41
CA HIS A 67 -6.79 23.13 -3.90
C HIS A 67 -7.93 22.25 -4.46
N ARG A 68 -7.62 20.99 -4.76
CA ARG A 68 -8.52 19.96 -5.31
C ARG A 68 -8.87 18.90 -4.25
N SER A 69 -9.18 19.35 -3.03
CA SER A 69 -9.49 18.46 -1.90
C SER A 69 -10.63 17.45 -2.15
N PRO A 70 -11.69 17.74 -2.94
CA PRO A 70 -12.69 16.73 -3.30
C PRO A 70 -12.07 15.53 -4.03
N LEU A 71 -11.11 15.76 -4.93
CA LEU A 71 -10.38 14.70 -5.61
C LEU A 71 -9.53 13.88 -4.62
N ALA A 72 -8.85 14.56 -3.68
CA ALA A 72 -8.05 13.90 -2.66
C ALA A 72 -8.90 12.99 -1.76
N LEU A 73 -10.04 13.51 -1.27
CA LEU A 73 -10.97 12.75 -0.42
C LEU A 73 -11.57 11.57 -1.17
N GLY A 74 -11.99 11.79 -2.42
CA GLY A 74 -12.48 10.73 -3.29
C GLY A 74 -11.43 9.64 -3.46
N ASN A 75 -10.19 10.00 -3.82
CA ASN A 75 -9.09 9.06 -3.98
C ASN A 75 -8.86 8.21 -2.73
N VAL A 76 -8.71 8.83 -1.56
CA VAL A 76 -8.47 8.10 -0.30
C VAL A 76 -9.61 7.15 0.05
N THR A 77 -10.85 7.63 -0.05
CA THR A 77 -12.06 6.85 0.29
C THR A 77 -12.24 5.70 -0.69
N GLY A 78 -12.06 5.96 -1.98
CA GLY A 78 -12.11 4.96 -3.04
C GLY A 78 -11.01 3.92 -2.92
N SER A 79 -9.79 4.32 -2.58
CA SER A 79 -8.67 3.39 -2.39
C SER A 79 -8.93 2.49 -1.19
N ALA A 80 -9.49 3.02 -0.10
CA ALA A 80 -9.87 2.21 1.06
C ALA A 80 -10.91 1.13 0.69
N ILE A 81 -11.95 1.50 -0.06
CA ILE A 81 -12.96 0.55 -0.56
C ILE A 81 -12.35 -0.46 -1.54
N SER A 82 -11.54 0.03 -2.49
CA SER A 82 -10.86 -0.77 -3.53
C SER A 82 -9.90 -1.80 -2.94
N ASN A 83 -9.15 -1.43 -1.88
CA ASN A 83 -8.20 -2.33 -1.24
C ASN A 83 -8.90 -3.54 -0.62
N ILE A 84 -10.10 -3.37 -0.07
CA ILE A 84 -10.87 -4.47 0.52
C ILE A 84 -11.73 -5.20 -0.51
N LEU A 85 -12.61 -4.47 -1.20
CA LEU A 85 -13.59 -5.09 -2.10
C LEU A 85 -12.98 -5.48 -3.45
N GLY A 86 -11.86 -4.87 -3.84
CA GLY A 86 -11.11 -5.17 -5.06
C GLY A 86 -9.87 -6.02 -4.81
N ALA A 87 -8.83 -5.47 -4.18
CA ALA A 87 -7.53 -6.16 -4.06
C ALA A 87 -7.61 -7.40 -3.18
N PHE A 88 -8.06 -7.28 -1.94
CA PHE A 88 -8.19 -8.43 -1.02
C PHE A 88 -9.13 -9.50 -1.57
N SER A 89 -10.26 -9.11 -2.17
CA SER A 89 -11.20 -10.06 -2.77
C SER A 89 -10.59 -10.84 -3.95
N LEU A 90 -9.79 -10.17 -4.79
CA LEU A 90 -8.99 -10.82 -5.84
C LEU A 90 -8.00 -11.80 -5.22
N GLY A 91 -7.26 -11.42 -4.18
CA GLY A 91 -6.37 -12.35 -3.49
C GLY A 91 -7.09 -13.61 -2.98
N LEU A 92 -8.30 -13.47 -2.42
CA LEU A 92 -9.11 -14.62 -1.97
C LEU A 92 -9.54 -15.53 -3.12
N LEU A 93 -9.82 -14.99 -4.31
CA LEU A 93 -10.21 -15.78 -5.49
C LEU A 93 -9.08 -16.71 -5.95
N PHE A 94 -7.84 -16.26 -5.83
CA PHE A 94 -6.65 -17.04 -6.19
C PHE A 94 -6.08 -17.86 -5.04
N TYR A 95 -6.64 -17.76 -3.84
CA TYR A 95 -6.17 -18.49 -2.67
C TYR A 95 -6.41 -20.03 -2.79
N PRO A 96 -5.39 -20.88 -2.51
CA PRO A 96 -5.53 -22.34 -2.44
C PRO A 96 -6.60 -22.80 -1.43
N GLN A 97 -7.08 -24.04 -1.51
CA GLN A 97 -8.06 -24.52 -0.50
C GLN A 97 -7.43 -24.58 0.90
N GLY A 98 -8.24 -24.34 1.94
CA GLY A 98 -7.77 -24.36 3.34
C GLY A 98 -7.28 -23.00 3.84
N LEU A 99 -8.09 -21.96 3.70
CA LEU A 99 -7.77 -20.62 4.17
C LEU A 99 -7.89 -20.53 5.69
N GLU A 100 -6.76 -20.35 6.36
CA GLU A 100 -6.70 -20.04 7.78
C GLU A 100 -5.95 -18.73 8.01
N PHE A 101 -6.58 -17.83 8.75
CA PHE A 101 -5.95 -16.58 9.17
C PHE A 101 -5.40 -16.74 10.58
N ASP A 102 -4.15 -16.32 10.73
CA ASP A 102 -3.42 -16.38 12.00
C ASP A 102 -3.95 -15.34 13.00
N ARG A 103 -3.38 -15.36 14.21
CA ARG A 103 -3.76 -14.39 15.26
C ARG A 103 -3.45 -12.95 14.84
N SER A 104 -2.36 -12.73 14.11
CA SER A 104 -1.93 -11.40 13.67
C SER A 104 -2.94 -10.78 12.71
N ALA A 105 -3.42 -11.54 11.71
CA ALA A 105 -4.47 -11.12 10.81
C ALA A 105 -5.77 -10.70 11.54
N LYS A 106 -6.18 -11.44 12.58
CA LYS A 106 -7.34 -11.09 13.41
C LYS A 106 -7.13 -9.78 14.17
N VAL A 107 -5.92 -9.54 14.67
CA VAL A 107 -5.56 -8.28 15.33
C VAL A 107 -5.58 -7.12 14.33
N TYR A 108 -4.94 -7.26 13.17
CA TYR A 108 -4.90 -6.21 12.15
C TYR A 108 -6.29 -5.85 11.63
N SER A 109 -7.14 -6.84 11.36
CA SER A 109 -8.53 -6.60 10.94
C SER A 109 -9.40 -5.94 12.01
N THR A 110 -9.24 -6.32 13.27
CA THR A 110 -9.94 -5.67 14.39
C THR A 110 -9.50 -4.21 14.54
N LEU A 111 -8.19 -3.96 14.44
CA LEU A 111 -7.63 -2.62 14.52
C LEU A 111 -8.12 -1.75 13.36
N LEU A 112 -8.12 -2.28 12.14
CA LEU A 112 -8.67 -1.60 10.97
C LEU A 112 -10.14 -1.22 11.21
N LEU A 113 -10.98 -2.16 11.68
CA LEU A 113 -12.39 -1.89 11.95
C LEU A 113 -12.57 -0.80 13.00
N ALA A 114 -11.73 -0.77 14.05
CA ALA A 114 -11.75 0.28 15.07
C ALA A 114 -11.38 1.64 14.49
N VAL A 115 -10.30 1.73 13.70
CA VAL A 115 -9.88 2.96 13.00
C VAL A 115 -10.95 3.44 12.03
N THR A 116 -11.52 2.51 11.26
CA THR A 116 -12.58 2.80 10.28
C THR A 116 -13.84 3.33 10.98
N THR A 117 -14.21 2.73 12.11
CA THR A 117 -15.35 3.17 12.93
C THR A 117 -15.10 4.57 13.50
N LEU A 118 -13.90 4.83 14.04
CA LEU A 118 -13.52 6.16 14.51
C LEU A 118 -13.62 7.20 13.39
N PHE A 119 -13.02 6.92 12.23
CA PHE A 119 -13.10 7.79 11.06
C PHE A 119 -14.56 8.05 10.66
N THR A 120 -15.36 6.99 10.53
CA THR A 120 -16.78 7.08 10.12
C THR A 120 -17.58 7.96 11.07
N VAL A 121 -17.39 7.80 12.38
CA VAL A 121 -18.04 8.63 13.41
C VAL A 121 -17.61 10.09 13.29
N LEU A 122 -16.31 10.36 13.18
CA LEU A 122 -15.78 11.72 13.03
C LEU A 122 -16.31 12.41 11.77
N ALA A 123 -16.35 11.68 10.65
CA ALA A 123 -16.89 12.17 9.39
C ALA A 123 -18.39 12.43 9.46
N PHE A 124 -19.16 11.49 10.04
CA PHE A 124 -20.62 11.59 10.18
C PHE A 124 -21.04 12.81 11.00
N PHE A 125 -20.33 13.12 12.08
CA PHE A 125 -20.58 14.32 12.90
C PHE A 125 -19.90 15.58 12.37
N ASN A 126 -19.32 15.54 11.17
CA ASN A 126 -18.66 16.66 10.51
C ASN A 126 -17.51 17.27 11.36
N LEU A 127 -16.79 16.40 12.08
CA LEU A 127 -15.72 16.77 13.00
C LEU A 127 -14.34 16.78 12.34
N LEU A 128 -14.23 16.44 11.05
CA LEU A 128 -12.97 16.43 10.28
C LEU A 128 -12.47 17.86 10.01
N ASN A 129 -11.99 18.51 11.06
CA ASN A 129 -11.31 19.80 11.00
C ASN A 129 -9.79 19.62 11.09
N ARG A 130 -9.05 20.74 11.01
CA ARG A 130 -7.58 20.73 11.05
C ARG A 130 -6.99 20.03 12.27
N ILE A 131 -7.62 20.21 13.44
CA ILE A 131 -7.16 19.61 14.70
C ILE A 131 -7.36 18.10 14.63
N VAL A 132 -8.54 17.65 14.22
CA VAL A 132 -8.83 16.22 14.05
C VAL A 132 -7.91 15.59 13.00
N GLY A 133 -7.60 16.30 11.91
CA GLY A 133 -6.59 15.86 10.94
C GLY A 133 -5.22 15.64 11.57
N GLY A 134 -4.74 16.60 12.38
CA GLY A 134 -3.51 16.44 13.15
C GLY A 134 -3.55 15.27 14.15
N ILE A 135 -4.71 15.03 14.78
CA ILE A 135 -4.92 13.88 15.67
C ILE A 135 -4.85 12.55 14.90
N LEU A 136 -5.48 12.45 13.72
CA LEU A 136 -5.41 11.24 12.87
C LEU A 136 -3.97 10.94 12.45
N ILE A 137 -3.19 11.95 12.07
CA ILE A 137 -1.75 11.81 11.77
C ILE A 137 -0.98 11.32 13.01
N ALA A 138 -1.29 11.87 14.20
CA ALA A 138 -0.67 11.43 15.45
C ALA A 138 -1.06 9.97 15.81
N ILE A 139 -2.30 9.55 15.54
CA ILE A 139 -2.75 8.16 15.70
C ILE A 139 -1.96 7.24 14.77
N PHE A 140 -1.71 7.65 13.52
CA PHE A 140 -0.85 6.89 12.61
C PHE A 140 0.58 6.74 13.14
N GLY A 141 1.17 7.84 13.64
CA GLY A 141 2.49 7.78 14.28
C GLY A 141 2.52 6.85 15.49
N LEU A 142 1.48 6.88 16.34
CA LEU A 142 1.32 5.98 17.47
C LEU A 142 1.16 4.52 17.01
N TYR A 143 0.41 4.27 15.94
CA TYR A 143 0.25 2.95 15.33
C TYR A 143 1.61 2.37 14.91
N ILE A 144 2.41 3.14 14.18
CA ILE A 144 3.77 2.73 13.76
C ILE A 144 4.65 2.44 14.98
N VAL A 145 4.69 3.33 15.97
CA VAL A 145 5.46 3.12 17.21
C VAL A 145 4.99 1.87 17.97
N SER A 146 3.69 1.62 18.01
CA SER A 146 3.12 0.46 18.70
C SER A 146 3.53 -0.87 18.05
N ILE A 147 3.57 -0.92 16.71
CA ILE A 147 4.02 -2.12 15.98
C ILE A 147 5.52 -2.31 16.16
N ILE A 148 6.32 -1.25 16.03
CA ILE A 148 7.76 -1.30 16.27
C ILE A 148 8.04 -1.87 17.67
N TYR A 149 7.33 -1.36 18.68
CA TYR A 149 7.44 -1.85 20.05
C TYR A 149 7.01 -3.31 20.21
N ALA A 150 5.90 -3.70 19.59
CA ALA A 150 5.43 -5.09 19.62
C ALA A 150 6.45 -6.05 19.00
N ILE A 151 7.11 -5.64 17.90
CA ILE A 151 8.15 -6.43 17.26
C ILE A 151 9.40 -6.50 18.13
N TYR A 152 9.85 -5.38 18.72
CA TYR A 152 11.00 -5.39 19.64
C TYR A 152 10.76 -6.26 20.89
N ARG A 153 9.50 -6.38 21.33
CA ARG A 153 9.13 -7.27 22.44
C ARG A 153 8.92 -8.72 22.02
N GLY A 154 9.09 -9.06 20.75
CA GLY A 154 8.86 -10.42 20.21
C GLY A 154 7.38 -10.83 20.20
N VAL A 155 6.46 -9.86 20.28
CA VAL A 155 5.01 -10.09 20.26
C VAL A 155 4.48 -10.17 18.83
N ALA A 156 5.18 -9.56 17.87
CA ALA A 156 4.85 -9.56 16.45
C ALA A 156 6.11 -9.79 15.59
N SER A 157 5.93 -10.35 14.40
CA SER A 157 7.01 -10.48 13.41
C SER A 157 7.07 -9.25 12.51
N PRO A 158 8.25 -8.84 12.00
CA PRO A 158 8.33 -7.85 10.94
C PRO A 158 7.49 -8.27 9.73
N PRO A 159 6.88 -7.32 8.98
CA PRO A 159 6.27 -7.64 7.69
C PRO A 159 7.33 -8.26 6.77
N GLU A 160 7.03 -9.41 6.18
CA GLU A 160 7.85 -9.95 5.09
C GLU A 160 7.58 -9.09 3.85
N LEU A 161 8.61 -8.43 3.33
CA LEU A 161 8.56 -7.82 2.00
C LEU A 161 8.29 -8.96 1.03
N SER A 162 7.21 -8.90 0.24
CA SER A 162 6.98 -9.88 -0.81
C SER A 162 8.22 -9.89 -1.69
N ASP A 163 8.93 -11.01 -1.78
CA ASP A 163 10.09 -11.17 -2.66
C ASP A 163 9.66 -10.89 -4.11
N SER A 164 9.83 -9.64 -4.52
CA SER A 164 9.95 -9.20 -5.90
C SER A 164 11.42 -9.37 -6.26
N ASP A 165 11.78 -10.58 -6.67
CA ASP A 165 13.04 -10.94 -7.35
C ASP A 165 14.28 -10.14 -6.91
N SER A 166 14.49 -10.04 -5.59
CA SER A 166 15.77 -9.59 -5.05
C SER A 166 16.56 -10.84 -4.71
N ASP A 167 17.28 -11.34 -5.70
CA ASP A 167 18.31 -12.37 -5.53
C ASP A 167 19.10 -12.08 -4.25
N GLY A 168 19.08 -13.05 -3.34
CA GLY A 168 19.51 -12.89 -1.95
C GLY A 168 20.92 -12.34 -1.78
N GLU A 169 21.07 -11.48 -0.78
CA GLU A 169 22.34 -11.25 -0.12
C GLU A 169 22.57 -12.37 0.91
N SER A 170 23.03 -13.54 0.47
CA SER A 170 23.70 -14.47 1.37
C SER A 170 25.09 -13.91 1.68
N ASN A 171 25.25 -13.44 2.91
CA ASN A 171 26.48 -12.86 3.42
C ASN A 171 27.50 -13.97 3.73
N ASP A 172 28.29 -14.38 2.74
CA ASP A 172 29.50 -15.16 2.95
C ASP A 172 30.64 -14.21 3.38
N GLY A 173 31.02 -14.30 4.65
CA GLY A 173 32.10 -13.53 5.23
C GLY A 173 32.81 -14.31 6.34
N ASP A 174 33.56 -15.33 5.95
CA ASP A 174 34.56 -15.96 6.82
C ASP A 174 35.73 -14.99 7.07
N GLY A 175 36.15 -14.88 8.34
CA GLY A 175 37.31 -14.06 8.71
C GLY A 175 37.58 -13.86 10.22
N HIS A 176 37.75 -14.97 10.96
CA HIS A 176 38.58 -15.15 12.18
C HIS A 176 38.40 -14.28 13.46
N GLY A 177 37.87 -14.91 14.53
CA GLY A 177 38.47 -15.17 15.87
C GLY A 177 38.87 -14.01 16.84
N PRO A 178 38.79 -14.20 18.19
CA PRO A 178 39.35 -15.39 18.87
C PRO A 178 38.51 -16.03 20.01
N LEU A 179 38.62 -17.38 20.06
CA LEU A 179 38.76 -18.31 21.19
C LEU A 179 37.95 -18.12 22.50
N SER A 180 37.13 -19.12 22.83
CA SER A 180 37.22 -19.84 24.11
C SER A 180 36.81 -21.31 23.95
N GLU A 181 37.66 -22.18 24.46
CA GLU A 181 37.64 -23.65 24.39
C GLU A 181 36.50 -24.28 25.19
N THR A 182 35.93 -25.38 24.69
CA THR A 182 35.89 -26.70 25.37
C THR A 182 35.24 -27.74 24.44
N ALA A 183 36.03 -28.72 24.01
CA ALA A 183 35.63 -29.89 23.20
C ALA A 183 35.31 -31.10 24.13
N PRO A 184 35.11 -32.36 23.65
CA PRO A 184 34.96 -32.89 22.28
C PRO A 184 33.84 -33.97 22.12
N LEU A 185 33.63 -34.52 20.90
CA LEU A 185 33.84 -35.95 20.56
C LEU A 185 33.24 -36.39 19.18
N ILE A 186 34.14 -36.87 18.32
CA ILE A 186 34.08 -38.08 17.45
C ILE A 186 33.61 -38.00 15.97
N GLN A 187 34.64 -38.11 15.10
CA GLN A 187 34.88 -38.95 13.90
C GLN A 187 34.10 -38.82 12.57
N ASN A 188 34.89 -38.47 11.54
CA ASN A 188 35.17 -39.19 10.28
C ASN A 188 34.02 -39.79 9.48
N ASN A 189 33.86 -39.33 8.23
CA ASN A 189 34.22 -40.17 7.07
C ASN A 189 34.34 -39.36 5.77
N GLU A 190 35.38 -39.72 5.04
CA GLU A 190 35.79 -39.28 3.71
C GLU A 190 34.80 -39.76 2.64
N HIS A 191 34.57 -38.97 1.59
CA HIS A 191 34.42 -39.46 0.21
C HIS A 191 34.75 -38.35 -0.78
N GLU A 192 35.89 -38.53 -1.45
CA GLU A 192 36.32 -37.84 -2.67
C GLU A 192 35.46 -38.29 -3.87
N HIS A 193 35.13 -37.39 -4.79
CA HIS A 193 35.06 -37.68 -6.23
C HIS A 193 35.14 -36.37 -7.06
N GLU A 194 36.31 -36.22 -7.68
CA GLU A 194 36.59 -35.82 -9.09
C GLU A 194 36.02 -34.53 -9.70
N HIS A 195 36.98 -33.69 -10.12
CA HIS A 195 36.86 -32.56 -11.04
C HIS A 195 36.50 -33.00 -12.47
N GLU A 196 35.57 -32.29 -13.11
CA GLU A 196 35.55 -32.18 -14.58
C GLU A 196 35.11 -30.79 -15.05
N HIS A 197 35.74 -30.36 -16.14
CA HIS A 197 35.88 -28.98 -16.62
C HIS A 197 34.59 -28.26 -17.06
N ALA A 198 34.57 -26.95 -16.80
CA ALA A 198 33.64 -25.97 -17.34
C ALA A 198 33.78 -25.75 -18.87
N PRO A 199 32.72 -25.24 -19.53
CA PRO A 199 32.85 -24.23 -20.55
C PRO A 199 32.47 -22.85 -19.98
N SER A 200 33.36 -21.89 -20.17
CA SER A 200 33.20 -20.46 -19.93
C SER A 200 32.05 -19.87 -20.75
N SER A 201 31.06 -19.29 -20.07
CA SER A 201 30.20 -18.25 -20.63
C SER A 201 30.51 -16.94 -19.89
N ASP A 202 31.29 -16.09 -20.56
CA ASP A 202 31.49 -14.71 -20.20
C ASP A 202 30.16 -13.95 -20.09
N ASP A 203 30.19 -12.95 -19.20
CA ASP A 203 29.29 -11.81 -19.06
C ASP A 203 28.03 -11.95 -18.18
N LYS A 204 28.24 -12.22 -16.88
CA LYS A 204 27.39 -11.61 -15.85
C LYS A 204 28.15 -10.43 -15.25
N GLY A 205 27.87 -9.24 -15.80
CA GLY A 205 28.46 -7.99 -15.37
C GLY A 205 28.52 -7.88 -13.85
N SER A 206 29.76 -7.74 -13.35
CA SER A 206 30.09 -7.31 -11.99
C SER A 206 29.13 -6.19 -11.56
N ARG A 207 28.16 -6.52 -10.71
CA ARG A 207 27.25 -5.53 -10.10
C ARG A 207 28.08 -4.69 -9.14
N ARG A 208 28.63 -3.60 -9.70
CA ARG A 208 29.46 -2.61 -9.02
C ARG A 208 28.76 -2.17 -7.74
N ASN A 209 29.36 -2.40 -6.57
CA ASN A 209 28.83 -1.96 -5.29
C ASN A 209 28.75 -0.42 -5.30
N ARG A 210 27.56 0.14 -5.59
CA ARG A 210 27.41 1.59 -5.85
C ARG A 210 27.45 2.34 -4.51
N GLY A 211 28.16 3.47 -4.49
CA GLY A 211 28.35 4.27 -3.27
C GLY A 211 27.04 4.89 -2.75
N LEU A 212 27.02 5.31 -1.48
CA LEU A 212 25.86 5.97 -0.87
C LEU A 212 25.31 7.16 -1.70
N PRO A 213 26.15 8.03 -2.31
CA PRO A 213 25.65 9.14 -3.14
C PRO A 213 24.80 8.68 -4.33
N TYR A 214 25.11 7.51 -4.90
CA TYR A 214 24.33 6.94 -6.00
C TYR A 214 22.90 6.62 -5.55
N HIS A 215 22.73 6.01 -4.37
CA HIS A 215 21.40 5.68 -3.85
C HIS A 215 20.65 6.93 -3.40
N ILE A 216 21.32 7.92 -2.80
CA ILE A 216 20.71 9.21 -2.47
C ILE A 216 20.21 9.94 -3.72
N PHE A 217 20.98 9.90 -4.81
CA PHE A 217 20.57 10.49 -6.08
C PHE A 217 19.29 9.82 -6.62
N HIS A 218 19.23 8.48 -6.61
CA HIS A 218 18.06 7.74 -7.09
C HIS A 218 16.85 7.91 -6.17
N LEU A 219 17.05 7.96 -4.85
CA LEU A 219 16.00 8.28 -3.88
C LEU A 219 15.37 9.64 -4.20
N THR A 220 16.21 10.66 -4.44
CA THR A 220 15.74 12.00 -4.83
C THR A 220 15.00 11.96 -6.16
N MET A 221 15.51 11.25 -7.16
CA MET A 221 14.85 11.11 -8.46
C MET A 221 13.49 10.38 -8.35
N GLY A 222 13.40 9.32 -7.54
CA GLY A 222 12.15 8.61 -7.25
C GLY A 222 11.12 9.54 -6.60
N PHE A 223 11.53 10.28 -5.56
CA PHE A 223 10.67 11.27 -4.90
C PHE A 223 10.20 12.38 -5.87
N LEU A 224 11.08 12.89 -6.74
CA LEU A 224 10.71 13.88 -7.76
C LEU A 224 9.74 13.30 -8.78
N SER A 225 9.95 12.06 -9.23
CA SER A 225 9.04 11.35 -10.15
C SER A 225 7.66 11.18 -9.54
N LEU A 226 7.61 10.73 -8.27
CA LEU A 226 6.38 10.53 -7.52
C LEU A 226 5.61 11.85 -7.36
N SER A 227 6.29 12.92 -6.95
CA SER A 227 5.70 14.26 -6.77
C SER A 227 5.20 14.85 -8.09
N LEU A 228 6.01 14.78 -9.16
CA LEU A 228 5.64 15.26 -10.49
C LEU A 228 4.44 14.49 -11.05
N SER A 229 4.45 13.16 -10.90
CA SER A 229 3.35 12.34 -11.38
C SER A 229 2.06 12.61 -10.61
N GLY A 230 2.11 12.69 -9.28
CA GLY A 230 0.95 13.07 -8.46
C GLY A 230 0.36 14.41 -8.89
N TYR A 231 1.21 15.39 -9.23
CA TYR A 231 0.77 16.68 -9.78
C TYR A 231 0.04 16.53 -11.12
N ILE A 232 0.62 15.79 -12.07
CA ILE A 232 0.05 15.55 -13.40
C ILE A 232 -1.27 14.78 -13.30
N LEU A 233 -1.34 13.75 -12.44
CA LEU A 233 -2.54 12.95 -12.20
C LEU A 233 -3.67 13.80 -11.66
N SER A 234 -3.41 14.55 -10.59
CA SER A 234 -4.38 15.47 -10.01
C SER A 234 -4.85 16.51 -11.03
N HIS A 235 -3.93 17.02 -11.86
CA HIS A 235 -4.28 17.99 -12.90
C HIS A 235 -5.23 17.39 -13.94
N SER A 236 -4.82 16.26 -14.53
CA SER A 236 -5.52 15.56 -15.60
C SER A 236 -6.88 15.02 -15.13
N ALA A 237 -6.94 14.49 -13.90
CA ALA A 237 -8.14 13.91 -13.33
C ALA A 237 -9.30 14.91 -13.24
N VAL A 238 -9.07 16.14 -12.75
CA VAL A 238 -10.14 17.15 -12.71
C VAL A 238 -10.53 17.61 -14.10
N THR A 239 -9.58 17.78 -15.03
CA THR A 239 -9.90 18.19 -16.40
C THR A 239 -10.79 17.14 -17.09
N ILE A 240 -10.54 15.85 -16.83
CA ILE A 240 -11.40 14.76 -17.31
C ILE A 240 -12.75 14.78 -16.59
N ALA A 241 -12.77 14.92 -15.26
CA ALA A 241 -13.99 14.97 -14.48
C ALA A 241 -14.92 16.10 -14.96
N ASP A 242 -14.37 17.31 -15.16
CA ASP A 242 -15.09 18.48 -15.69
C ASP A 242 -15.63 18.20 -17.11
N SER A 243 -14.84 17.55 -17.96
CA SER A 243 -15.23 17.18 -19.32
C SER A 243 -16.35 16.14 -19.36
N LEU A 244 -16.42 15.25 -18.36
CA LEU A 244 -17.42 14.20 -18.22
C LEU A 244 -18.64 14.61 -17.37
N HIS A 245 -18.64 15.84 -16.84
CA HIS A 245 -19.61 16.36 -15.88
C HIS A 245 -19.72 15.48 -14.63
N LEU A 246 -18.58 15.05 -14.09
CA LEU A 246 -18.46 14.30 -12.85
C LEU A 246 -17.86 15.19 -11.76
N SER A 247 -18.30 15.02 -10.52
CA SER A 247 -17.65 15.66 -9.39
C SER A 247 -16.24 15.12 -9.20
N GLY A 248 -15.33 15.97 -8.69
CA GLY A 248 -13.96 15.56 -8.39
C GLY A 248 -13.90 14.39 -7.39
N THR A 249 -14.84 14.33 -6.45
CA THR A 249 -14.95 13.21 -5.50
C THR A 249 -15.30 11.91 -6.19
N VAL A 250 -16.35 11.87 -7.03
CA VAL A 250 -16.75 10.66 -7.77
C VAL A 250 -15.61 10.18 -8.67
N PHE A 251 -14.97 11.09 -9.41
CA PHE A 251 -13.86 10.72 -10.29
C PHE A 251 -12.64 10.21 -9.51
N GLY A 252 -12.33 10.85 -8.38
CA GLY A 252 -11.27 10.40 -7.46
C GLY A 252 -11.57 9.02 -6.88
N LEU A 253 -12.80 8.82 -6.41
CA LEU A 253 -13.26 7.59 -5.75
C LEU A 253 -13.38 6.40 -6.70
N THR A 254 -13.66 6.64 -7.97
CA THR A 254 -13.84 5.56 -8.96
C THR A 254 -12.61 5.34 -9.83
N VAL A 255 -12.16 6.36 -10.56
CA VAL A 255 -11.15 6.22 -11.62
C VAL A 255 -9.75 6.33 -11.05
N VAL A 256 -9.48 7.38 -10.27
CA VAL A 256 -8.13 7.62 -9.74
C VAL A 256 -7.76 6.53 -8.74
N SER A 257 -8.63 6.25 -7.77
CA SER A 257 -8.40 5.20 -6.77
C SER A 257 -8.19 3.83 -7.41
N PHE A 258 -8.97 3.46 -8.43
CA PHE A 258 -8.82 2.18 -9.11
C PHE A 258 -7.45 2.06 -9.78
N ALA A 259 -6.99 3.16 -10.39
CA ALA A 259 -5.74 3.21 -11.13
C ALA A 259 -4.52 3.22 -10.19
N THR A 260 -4.56 3.99 -9.10
CA THR A 260 -3.47 3.99 -8.11
C THR A 260 -3.41 2.68 -7.35
N THR A 261 -4.56 2.04 -7.06
CA THR A 261 -4.58 0.75 -6.35
C THR A 261 -4.38 -0.48 -7.26
N LEU A 262 -3.88 -0.30 -8.49
CA LEU A 262 -3.68 -1.40 -9.43
C LEU A 262 -2.51 -2.32 -9.02
N PRO A 263 -1.33 -1.78 -8.62
CA PRO A 263 -0.21 -2.60 -8.12
C PRO A 263 -0.62 -3.50 -6.95
N GLU A 264 -1.41 -2.98 -6.01
CA GLU A 264 -1.91 -3.68 -4.81
C GLU A 264 -2.82 -4.83 -5.20
N LYS A 265 -3.68 -4.65 -6.21
CA LYS A 265 -4.49 -5.76 -6.76
C LYS A 265 -3.59 -6.88 -7.30
N LEU A 266 -2.48 -6.54 -7.97
CA LEU A 266 -1.53 -7.53 -8.46
C LEU A 266 -0.81 -8.24 -7.30
N VAL A 267 -0.30 -7.49 -6.32
CA VAL A 267 0.35 -8.04 -5.12
C VAL A 267 -0.62 -8.94 -4.34
N ALA A 268 -1.88 -8.54 -4.22
CA ALA A 268 -2.91 -9.35 -3.55
C ALA A 268 -3.19 -10.66 -4.29
N VAL A 269 -3.27 -10.63 -5.63
CA VAL A 269 -3.40 -11.85 -6.46
C VAL A 269 -2.19 -12.77 -6.28
N LEU A 270 -0.97 -12.21 -6.31
CA LEU A 270 0.26 -12.97 -6.13
C LEU A 270 0.33 -13.61 -4.74
N SER A 271 0.10 -12.81 -3.68
CA SER A 271 0.07 -13.28 -2.29
C SER A 271 -1.00 -14.36 -2.09
N GLY A 272 -2.18 -14.17 -2.69
CA GLY A 272 -3.26 -15.14 -2.71
C GLY A 272 -2.85 -16.45 -3.35
N SER A 273 -2.32 -16.40 -4.57
CA SER A 273 -1.87 -17.59 -5.31
C SER A 273 -0.77 -18.38 -4.60
N ARG A 274 0.06 -17.71 -3.79
CA ARG A 274 1.13 -18.30 -2.97
C ARG A 274 0.65 -18.83 -1.61
N GLY A 275 -0.64 -18.70 -1.29
CA GLY A 275 -1.18 -19.16 0.00
C GLY A 275 -0.81 -18.27 1.19
N GLN A 276 -0.37 -17.03 0.95
CA GLN A 276 0.13 -16.13 1.99
C GLN A 276 -1.00 -15.28 2.61
N ALA A 277 -1.89 -15.94 3.35
CA ALA A 277 -3.09 -15.31 3.93
C ALA A 277 -2.74 -14.18 4.94
N GLY A 278 -1.70 -14.40 5.75
CA GLY A 278 -1.23 -13.41 6.72
C GLY A 278 -0.74 -12.13 6.05
N ILE A 279 0.04 -12.25 4.96
CA ILE A 279 0.53 -11.11 4.19
C ILE A 279 -0.64 -10.35 3.57
N MET A 280 -1.58 -11.06 2.91
CA MET A 280 -2.77 -10.41 2.35
C MET A 280 -3.55 -9.60 3.39
N ALA A 281 -3.77 -10.15 4.58
CA ALA A 281 -4.50 -9.48 5.65
C ALA A 281 -3.72 -8.28 6.21
N ALA A 282 -2.41 -8.44 6.40
CA ALA A 282 -1.53 -7.38 6.92
C ALA A 282 -1.43 -6.20 5.95
N THR A 283 -1.20 -6.45 4.65
CA THR A 283 -1.16 -5.42 3.62
C THR A 283 -2.51 -4.71 3.52
N THR A 284 -3.61 -5.45 3.38
CA THR A 284 -4.96 -4.85 3.26
C THR A 284 -5.28 -3.96 4.47
N ALA A 285 -4.99 -4.41 5.69
CA ALA A 285 -5.25 -3.64 6.89
C ALA A 285 -4.30 -2.45 7.07
N GLY A 286 -3.01 -2.65 6.83
CA GLY A 286 -1.97 -1.61 6.94
C GLY A 286 -2.24 -0.46 5.97
N SER A 287 -2.45 -0.77 4.69
CA SER A 287 -2.80 0.19 3.64
C SER A 287 -4.04 1.01 4.00
N ASN A 288 -5.12 0.35 4.44
CA ASN A 288 -6.33 1.06 4.84
C ASN A 288 -6.15 1.93 6.09
N ILE A 289 -5.39 1.46 7.09
CA ILE A 289 -5.05 2.27 8.26
C ILE A 289 -4.26 3.50 7.81
N PHE A 290 -3.25 3.34 6.96
CA PHE A 290 -2.47 4.44 6.38
C PHE A 290 -3.36 5.46 5.66
N LEU A 291 -4.27 5.01 4.80
CA LEU A 291 -5.19 5.86 4.06
C LEU A 291 -6.12 6.65 4.98
N LEU A 292 -6.81 5.97 5.90
CA LEU A 292 -7.82 6.59 6.76
C LEU A 292 -7.22 7.46 7.88
N THR A 293 -5.96 7.27 8.22
CA THR A 293 -5.28 8.06 9.27
C THR A 293 -4.34 9.10 8.70
N LEU A 294 -3.30 8.70 7.95
CA LEU A 294 -2.29 9.63 7.44
C LEU A 294 -2.82 10.45 6.26
N CYS A 295 -3.31 9.82 5.19
CA CYS A 295 -3.73 10.53 3.99
C CYS A 295 -4.95 11.42 4.26
N LEU A 296 -5.99 10.85 4.89
CA LEU A 296 -7.16 11.64 5.24
C LEU A 296 -6.86 12.67 6.33
N GLY A 297 -6.00 12.33 7.29
CA GLY A 297 -5.51 13.27 8.30
C GLY A 297 -4.81 14.46 7.65
N ALA A 298 -4.02 14.24 6.60
CA ALA A 298 -3.38 15.29 5.81
C ALA A 298 -4.41 16.17 5.07
N VAL A 299 -5.44 15.57 4.46
CA VAL A 299 -6.55 16.32 3.81
C VAL A 299 -7.27 17.22 4.82
N ALA A 300 -7.62 16.69 5.99
CA ALA A 300 -8.30 17.45 7.04
C ALA A 300 -7.37 18.53 7.67
N ALA A 301 -6.10 18.21 7.92
CA ALA A 301 -5.09 19.12 8.46
C ALA A 301 -4.82 20.31 7.53
N ALA A 302 -4.89 20.10 6.21
CA ALA A 302 -4.80 21.15 5.21
C ALA A 302 -6.00 22.11 5.22
N GLY A 303 -7.05 21.81 6.01
CA GLY A 303 -8.18 22.70 6.22
C GLY A 303 -9.32 22.50 5.25
N TYR A 304 -9.39 21.34 4.59
CA TYR A 304 -10.63 20.98 3.92
C TYR A 304 -11.71 20.72 4.97
N GLN A 305 -12.84 21.40 4.84
CA GLN A 305 -14.06 21.09 5.55
C GLN A 305 -15.04 20.55 4.52
N ALA A 306 -15.46 19.29 4.68
CA ALA A 306 -16.60 18.78 3.93
C ALA A 306 -17.81 19.67 4.27
N GLN A 307 -18.27 20.48 3.31
CA GLN A 307 -19.42 21.33 3.55
C GLN A 307 -20.68 20.46 3.51
N GLY A 308 -21.21 20.13 4.69
CA GLY A 308 -22.45 19.36 4.84
C GLY A 308 -22.28 17.85 4.65
N VAL A 309 -23.10 17.07 5.37
CA VAL A 309 -23.27 15.65 5.08
C VAL A 309 -24.41 15.54 4.09
N ASP A 310 -24.09 15.59 2.80
CA ASP A 310 -25.05 15.20 1.78
C ASP A 310 -25.24 13.67 1.82
N ASN A 311 -26.39 13.17 1.35
CA ASN A 311 -26.67 11.72 1.29
C ASN A 311 -25.57 10.92 0.56
N PHE A 312 -24.83 11.59 -0.33
CA PHE A 312 -23.68 11.08 -1.05
C PHE A 312 -22.53 10.69 -0.10
N VAL A 313 -22.12 11.60 0.78
CA VAL A 313 -21.06 11.36 1.78
C VAL A 313 -21.46 10.21 2.70
N LEU A 314 -22.75 10.09 3.03
CA LEU A 314 -23.25 9.00 3.88
C LEU A 314 -23.16 7.63 3.21
N PHE A 315 -23.41 7.52 1.91
CA PHE A 315 -23.26 6.27 1.16
C PHE A 315 -21.79 5.82 1.11
N GLU A 316 -20.87 6.73 0.79
CA GLU A 316 -19.43 6.45 0.76
C GLU A 316 -18.90 6.02 2.13
N LEU A 317 -19.29 6.74 3.20
CA LEU A 317 -18.91 6.41 4.58
C LEU A 317 -19.45 5.04 5.01
N LEU A 318 -20.71 4.73 4.66
CA LEU A 318 -21.27 3.40 4.91
C LEU A 318 -20.54 2.33 4.11
N ALA A 319 -20.16 2.59 2.86
CA ALA A 319 -19.42 1.64 2.03
C ALA A 319 -18.04 1.33 2.63
N VAL A 320 -17.30 2.34 3.09
CA VAL A 320 -16.01 2.15 3.81
C VAL A 320 -16.20 1.34 5.09
N TRP A 321 -17.22 1.65 5.89
CA TRP A 321 -17.45 0.94 7.14
C TRP A 321 -17.90 -0.51 6.93
N VAL A 322 -18.83 -0.75 6.01
CA VAL A 322 -19.33 -2.09 5.66
C VAL A 322 -18.22 -2.94 5.03
N SER A 323 -17.37 -2.38 4.17
CA SER A 323 -16.23 -3.12 3.61
C SER A 323 -15.26 -3.56 4.70
N SER A 324 -14.91 -2.67 5.63
CA SER A 324 -14.06 -2.97 6.79
C SER A 324 -14.67 -4.03 7.72
N LEU A 325 -15.98 -3.96 7.96
CA LEU A 325 -16.71 -4.99 8.72
C LEU A 325 -16.71 -6.34 7.99
N ALA A 326 -16.91 -6.34 6.67
CA ALA A 326 -16.90 -7.53 5.85
C ALA A 326 -15.50 -8.17 5.82
N PHE A 327 -14.44 -7.35 5.71
CA PHE A 327 -13.05 -7.79 5.84
C PHE A 327 -12.81 -8.49 7.18
N CYS A 328 -13.15 -7.84 8.29
CA CYS A 328 -13.03 -8.43 9.62
C CYS A 328 -13.81 -9.75 9.74
N THR A 329 -15.04 -9.81 9.21
CA THR A 329 -15.86 -11.02 9.21
C THR A 329 -15.19 -12.17 8.43
N VAL A 330 -14.63 -11.88 7.25
CA VAL A 330 -13.90 -12.87 6.44
C VAL A 330 -12.70 -13.43 7.20
N ILE A 331 -11.92 -12.57 7.85
CA ILE A 331 -10.74 -12.98 8.62
C ILE A 331 -11.12 -13.87 9.80
N PHE A 332 -12.16 -13.50 10.56
CA PHE A 332 -12.58 -14.26 11.75
C PHE A 332 -13.25 -15.60 11.42
N LEU A 333 -14.04 -15.65 10.34
CA LEU A 333 -14.74 -16.86 9.92
C LEU A 333 -13.91 -17.73 8.96
N GLY A 334 -12.74 -17.27 8.51
CA GLY A 334 -11.90 -18.01 7.56
C GLY A 334 -12.58 -18.19 6.19
N LEU A 335 -13.29 -17.17 5.70
CA LEU A 335 -14.04 -17.30 4.44
C LEU A 335 -13.11 -17.23 3.23
N GLY A 336 -13.08 -18.32 2.45
CA GLY A 336 -12.25 -18.42 1.24
C GLY A 336 -12.84 -17.78 -0.01
N ARG A 337 -12.67 -18.47 -1.15
CA ARG A 337 -13.00 -18.00 -2.50
C ARG A 337 -14.41 -17.43 -2.66
N ASN A 338 -15.42 -18.02 -2.00
CA ASN A 338 -16.80 -17.55 -2.09
C ASN A 338 -16.99 -16.14 -1.54
N ALA A 339 -16.29 -15.78 -0.47
CA ALA A 339 -16.28 -14.40 0.03
C ALA A 339 -15.57 -13.47 -0.96
N GLY A 340 -14.48 -13.93 -1.59
CA GLY A 340 -13.83 -13.20 -2.67
C GLY A 340 -14.79 -12.85 -3.81
N ILE A 341 -15.58 -13.82 -4.30
CA ILE A 341 -16.60 -13.58 -5.33
C ILE A 341 -17.62 -12.54 -4.86
N LEU A 342 -18.14 -12.68 -3.64
CA LEU A 342 -19.16 -11.77 -3.10
C LEU A 342 -18.63 -10.35 -2.93
N LEU A 343 -17.42 -10.18 -2.38
CA LEU A 343 -16.79 -8.88 -2.18
C LEU A 343 -16.47 -8.20 -3.52
N LEU A 344 -15.95 -8.96 -4.50
CA LEU A 344 -15.68 -8.42 -5.82
C LEU A 344 -16.97 -8.03 -6.55
N ALA A 345 -18.03 -8.83 -6.43
CA ALA A 345 -19.34 -8.47 -6.96
C ALA A 345 -19.88 -7.19 -6.29
N ALA A 346 -19.72 -7.05 -4.98
CA ALA A 346 -20.07 -5.84 -4.25
C ALA A 346 -19.25 -4.62 -4.74
N TYR A 347 -17.97 -4.80 -5.06
CA TYR A 347 -17.15 -3.73 -5.65
C TYR A 347 -17.67 -3.26 -6.99
N ILE A 348 -17.99 -4.19 -7.90
CA ILE A 348 -18.54 -3.88 -9.22
C ILE A 348 -19.88 -3.16 -9.10
N VAL A 349 -20.75 -3.62 -8.19
CA VAL A 349 -22.04 -2.97 -7.90
C VAL A 349 -21.81 -1.57 -7.35
N PHE A 350 -20.90 -1.40 -6.39
CA PHE A 350 -20.54 -0.10 -5.82
C PHE A 350 -20.08 0.88 -6.91
N LEU A 351 -19.10 0.50 -7.74
CA LEU A 351 -18.62 1.35 -8.84
C LEU A 351 -19.75 1.70 -9.84
N SER A 352 -20.64 0.74 -10.12
CA SER A 352 -21.77 0.95 -11.03
C SER A 352 -22.78 1.93 -10.45
N LEU A 353 -23.13 1.80 -9.17
CA LEU A 353 -24.04 2.72 -8.47
C LEU A 353 -23.46 4.13 -8.42
N GLU A 354 -22.17 4.24 -8.09
CA GLU A 354 -21.47 5.50 -8.01
C GLU A 354 -21.48 6.25 -9.35
N PHE A 355 -21.15 5.54 -10.43
CA PHE A 355 -21.06 6.14 -11.76
C PHE A 355 -22.44 6.45 -12.38
N THR A 356 -23.51 5.74 -12.00
CA THR A 356 -24.83 5.89 -12.62
C THR A 356 -25.79 6.75 -11.82
N ILE A 357 -25.87 6.54 -10.50
CA ILE A 357 -26.86 7.19 -9.63
C ILE A 357 -26.30 8.49 -9.07
N TYR A 358 -25.01 8.50 -8.71
CA TYR A 358 -24.38 9.63 -8.02
C TYR A 358 -23.53 10.51 -8.94
N ARG A 359 -23.83 10.48 -10.25
CA ARG A 359 -23.13 11.16 -11.36
C ARG A 359 -23.24 12.71 -11.35
N ARG A 360 -23.28 13.38 -10.20
CA ARG A 360 -23.43 14.85 -10.13
C ARG A 360 -22.39 15.50 -9.25
#